data_AF-A0A0X8FEB4-F1
#
_entry.id   AF-A0A0X8FEB4-F1
#
_cell.length_a   1.000
_cell.length_b   1.000
_cell.length_c   1.000
_cell.angle_alpha   90.00
_cell.angle_beta   90.00
_cell.angle_gamma   90.00
#
_symmetry.space_group_name_H-M   'P 1'
#
loop_
_entity.id
_entity.type
_entity.pdbx_description
1 polymer ?
#
loop_
_entity_poly.entity_id
_entity_poly.type
_entity_poly.pdbx_seq_one_letter_code
_entity_poly.pdbx_strand_id
1 'polypeptide(L)'
;MSFNQQLITVILLALGTALTRFIVFVVFSKNQVPPRFVTYLGKVLPAAAISLLVVYSLQSSPLLAYPYALPELIAIVVTILLQAKTHRSLMSIAGGTLSYMFLVQVVFP
;
A
#
# COMPACT_ATOMS: atom_id res chain seq x y z
N MET A 1 -12.03 -7.69 25.49
CA MET A 1 -11.11 -8.76 25.07
C MET A 1 -10.11 -8.99 26.20
N SER A 2 -10.07 -10.17 26.79
CA SER A 2 -9.11 -10.49 27.87
C SER A 2 -7.69 -10.62 27.29
N PHE A 3 -6.66 -10.23 28.05
CA PHE A 3 -5.24 -10.30 27.63
C PHE A 3 -4.87 -11.71 27.14
N ASN A 4 -5.38 -12.76 27.80
CA ASN A 4 -5.16 -14.15 27.41
C ASN A 4 -5.77 -14.48 26.04
N GLN A 5 -6.92 -13.90 25.70
CA GLN A 5 -7.55 -14.12 24.40
C GLN A 5 -6.75 -13.45 23.28
N GLN A 6 -6.26 -12.22 23.50
CA GLN A 6 -5.41 -11.53 22.52
C GLN A 6 -4.15 -12.32 22.20
N LEU A 7 -3.48 -12.84 23.24
CA LEU A 7 -2.23 -13.60 23.09
C LEU A 7 -2.45 -14.91 22.32
N ILE A 8 -3.53 -15.65 22.63
CA ILE A 8 -3.91 -16.87 21.88
C ILE A 8 -4.24 -16.53 20.42
N THR A 9 -5.00 -15.46 20.16
CA THR A 9 -5.35 -15.05 18.78
C THR A 9 -4.12 -14.66 17.97
N VAL A 10 -3.18 -13.90 18.55
CA VAL A 10 -1.93 -13.50 17.87
C VAL A 10 -1.09 -14.73 17.51
N ILE A 11 -0.93 -15.68 18.44
CA ILE A 11 -0.20 -16.93 18.18
C ILE A 11 -0.87 -17.73 17.07
N LEU A 12 -2.20 -17.87 17.12
CA LEU A 12 -2.93 -18.64 16.11
C LEU A 12 -2.81 -18.01 14.71
N LEU A 13 -2.93 -16.69 14.61
CA LEU A 13 -2.77 -15.95 13.36
C LEU A 13 -1.34 -16.00 12.84
N ALA A 14 -0.34 -15.86 13.72
CA ALA A 14 1.07 -15.95 13.35
C ALA A 14 1.41 -17.34 12.82
N LEU A 15 0.97 -18.40 13.52
CA LEU A 15 1.16 -19.79 13.07
C LEU A 15 0.43 -20.07 11.76
N GLY A 16 -0.83 -19.63 11.62
CA GLY A 16 -1.59 -19.77 10.37
C GLY A 16 -0.88 -19.08 9.20
N THR A 17 -0.47 -17.82 9.38
CA THR A 17 0.22 -17.03 8.35
C THR A 17 1.56 -17.67 7.97
N ALA A 18 2.34 -18.12 8.96
CA ALA A 18 3.60 -18.80 8.73
C ALA A 18 3.37 -20.10 7.96
N LEU A 19 2.43 -20.94 8.39
CA LEU A 19 2.10 -22.21 7.73
C LEU A 19 1.66 -21.99 6.28
N THR A 20 0.76 -21.05 5.99
CA THR A 20 0.33 -20.78 4.61
C THR A 20 1.51 -20.33 3.74
N ARG A 21 2.43 -19.52 4.28
CA ARG A 21 3.64 -19.10 3.57
C ARG A 21 4.59 -20.29 3.34
N PHE A 22 4.83 -21.12 4.35
CA PHE A 22 5.69 -22.30 4.26
C PHE A 22 5.12 -23.38 3.33
N ILE A 23 3.79 -23.58 3.31
CA ILE A 23 3.13 -24.51 2.40
C ILE A 23 3.40 -24.12 0.95
N VAL A 24 3.26 -22.83 0.61
CA VAL A 24 3.57 -22.33 -0.73
C VAL A 24 5.03 -22.62 -1.05
N PHE A 25 5.98 -22.34 -0.15
CA PHE A 25 7.39 -22.64 -0.37
C PHE A 25 7.67 -24.15 -0.54
N VAL A 26 7.06 -25.03 0.26
CA VAL A 26 7.28 -26.49 0.16
C VAL A 26 6.69 -27.06 -1.13
N VAL A 27 5.49 -26.64 -1.53
CA VAL A 27 4.85 -27.05 -2.78
C VAL A 27 5.67 -26.60 -4.00
N PHE A 28 6.31 -25.43 -3.94
CA PHE A 28 7.14 -24.90 -5.03
C PHE A 28 8.64 -25.22 -4.89
N SER A 29 9.09 -25.95 -3.86
CA SER A 29 10.51 -26.18 -3.54
C SER A 29 11.22 -27.23 -4.40
N LYS A 30 10.58 -27.80 -5.42
CA LYS A 30 11.17 -28.87 -6.23
C LYS A 30 11.27 -28.48 -7.71
N ASN A 31 12.23 -27.59 -8.00
CA ASN A 31 12.89 -27.43 -9.31
C ASN A 31 12.01 -27.24 -10.56
N GLN A 32 10.73 -26.88 -10.40
CA GLN A 32 9.83 -26.61 -11.51
C GLN A 32 9.58 -25.12 -11.57
N VAL A 33 9.88 -24.54 -12.74
CA VAL A 33 9.51 -23.16 -13.11
C VAL A 33 8.14 -22.82 -12.52
N PRO A 34 8.02 -21.75 -11.69
CA PRO A 34 6.76 -21.41 -11.07
C PRO A 34 5.67 -21.32 -12.15
N PRO A 35 4.51 -21.95 -11.96
CA PRO A 35 3.46 -22.01 -12.98
C PRO A 35 3.11 -20.59 -13.42
N ARG A 36 2.95 -20.39 -14.73
CA ARG A 36 2.74 -19.05 -15.35
C ARG A 36 1.66 -18.23 -14.64
N PHE A 37 0.64 -18.89 -14.10
CA PHE A 37 -0.41 -18.26 -13.31
C PHE A 37 0.11 -17.56 -12.03
N VAL A 38 0.97 -18.22 -11.24
CA VAL A 38 1.51 -17.65 -9.98
C VAL A 38 2.44 -16.47 -10.27
N THR A 39 3.28 -16.57 -11.31
CA THR A 39 4.13 -15.46 -11.75
C THR A 39 3.33 -14.30 -12.32
N TYR A 40 2.23 -14.59 -13.04
CA TYR A 40 1.33 -13.57 -13.53
C TYR A 40 0.63 -12.84 -12.38
N LEU A 41 0.04 -13.59 -11.43
CA LEU A 41 -0.56 -13.03 -10.21
C LEU A 41 0.44 -12.18 -9.45
N GLY A 42 1.67 -12.67 -9.22
CA GLY A 42 2.71 -11.90 -8.54
C GLY A 42 3.11 -10.60 -9.25
N LYS A 43 2.94 -10.51 -10.58
CA LYS A 43 3.18 -9.27 -11.35
C LYS A 43 2.00 -8.29 -11.30
N VAL A 44 0.75 -8.79 -11.31
CA VAL A 44 -0.44 -7.93 -11.41
C VAL A 44 -1.03 -7.54 -10.06
N LEU A 45 -0.93 -8.40 -9.04
CA LEU A 45 -1.47 -8.12 -7.70
C LEU A 45 -0.88 -6.86 -7.07
N PRO A 46 0.46 -6.67 -7.07
CA PRO A 46 1.05 -5.47 -6.44
C PRO A 46 0.56 -4.18 -7.10
N ALA A 47 0.50 -4.17 -8.44
CA ALA A 47 0.02 -3.01 -9.19
C ALA A 47 -1.47 -2.72 -8.89
N ALA A 48 -2.31 -3.76 -8.88
CA ALA A 48 -3.73 -3.64 -8.57
C ALA A 48 -3.97 -3.14 -7.13
N ALA A 49 -3.24 -3.69 -6.15
CA ALA A 49 -3.35 -3.29 -4.76
C ALA A 49 -2.97 -1.82 -4.55
N ILE A 50 -1.87 -1.36 -5.17
CA ILE A 50 -1.45 0.04 -5.10
C ILE A 50 -2.51 0.95 -5.75
N SER A 51 -3.04 0.59 -6.92
CA SER A 51 -4.11 1.38 -7.54
C SER A 51 -5.38 1.44 -6.69
N LEU A 52 -5.76 0.33 -6.06
CA LEU A 52 -6.93 0.26 -5.19
C LEU A 52 -6.73 1.12 -3.95
N LEU A 53 -5.55 1.10 -3.34
CA LEU A 53 -5.22 1.96 -2.20
C LEU A 53 -5.31 3.44 -2.58
N VAL A 54 -4.80 3.85 -3.74
CA VAL A 54 -4.91 5.23 -4.22
C VAL A 54 -6.38 5.63 -4.41
N VAL A 55 -7.16 4.81 -5.12
CA VAL A 55 -8.60 5.09 -5.34
C VAL A 55 -9.37 5.13 -4.02
N TYR A 56 -9.05 4.23 -3.09
CA TYR A 56 -9.70 4.17 -1.79
C TYR A 56 -9.34 5.37 -0.91
N SER A 57 -8.08 5.80 -0.91
CA SER A 57 -7.67 7.01 -0.18
C SER A 57 -8.45 8.24 -0.67
N LEU A 58 -8.72 8.35 -1.97
CA LEU A 58 -9.56 9.42 -2.52
C LEU A 58 -11.03 9.27 -2.18
N GLN A 59 -11.54 8.04 -2.04
CA GLN A 59 -12.91 7.77 -1.63
C GLN A 59 -13.15 8.14 -0.16
N SER A 60 -12.16 7.93 0.71
CA SER A 60 -12.27 8.19 2.15
C SER A 60 -12.13 9.67 2.53
N SER A 61 -11.62 10.51 1.62
CA SER A 61 -11.53 11.95 1.86
C SER A 61 -12.89 12.61 1.62
N PRO A 62 -13.31 13.55 2.47
CA PRO A 62 -14.54 14.32 2.26
C PRO A 62 -14.32 15.32 1.11
N LEU A 63 -14.41 14.83 -0.12
CA LEU A 63 -14.29 15.61 -1.36
C LEU A 63 -15.27 16.78 -1.48
N LEU A 64 -16.26 16.88 -0.57
CA LEU A 64 -17.34 17.89 -0.59
C LEU A 64 -17.30 18.91 0.58
N ALA A 65 -16.30 18.88 1.46
CA ALA A 65 -16.17 19.89 2.52
C ALA A 65 -15.18 21.01 2.14
N TYR A 66 -15.71 22.21 1.87
CA TYR A 66 -14.93 23.47 1.78
C TYR A 66 -14.20 23.65 3.13
N PRO A 67 -12.84 23.53 3.24
CA PRO A 67 -11.76 24.10 2.41
C PRO A 67 -10.69 23.10 1.92
N TYR A 68 -10.93 21.78 1.96
CA TYR A 68 -9.89 20.75 1.75
C TYR A 68 -9.80 20.16 0.32
N ALA A 69 -10.79 20.41 -0.54
CA ALA A 69 -10.89 19.77 -1.87
C ALA A 69 -9.86 20.26 -2.91
N LEU A 70 -9.41 21.51 -2.81
CA LEU A 70 -8.40 22.11 -3.71
C LEU A 70 -6.96 21.62 -3.44
N PRO A 71 -6.47 21.58 -2.19
CA PRO A 71 -5.11 21.09 -1.92
C PRO A 71 -4.91 19.62 -2.24
N GLU A 72 -5.94 18.78 -2.11
CA GLU A 72 -5.85 17.35 -2.39
C GLU A 72 -5.57 17.07 -3.88
N LEU A 73 -6.28 17.76 -4.77
CA LEU A 73 -6.06 17.69 -6.22
C LEU A 73 -4.67 18.18 -6.63
N ILE A 74 -4.20 19.28 -6.04
CA ILE A 74 -2.88 19.85 -6.31
C ILE A 74 -1.78 18.91 -5.78
N ALA A 75 -1.94 18.32 -4.59
CA ALA A 75 -1.01 17.37 -4.02
C ALA A 75 -0.89 16.09 -4.87
N ILE A 76 -2.01 15.59 -5.41
CA ILE A 76 -2.01 14.44 -6.34
C ILE A 76 -1.26 14.79 -7.64
N VAL A 77 -1.52 15.97 -8.22
CA VAL A 77 -0.84 16.39 -9.46
C VAL A 77 0.66 16.58 -9.22
N VAL A 78 1.06 17.17 -8.10
CA VAL A 78 2.47 17.36 -7.74
C VAL A 78 3.16 16.03 -7.44
N THR A 79 2.50 15.09 -6.75
CA THR A 79 3.05 13.76 -6.48
C THR A 79 3.22 12.95 -7.76
N ILE A 80 2.26 13.00 -8.69
CA ILE A 80 2.36 12.36 -10.01
C ILE A 80 3.53 12.95 -10.81
N LEU A 81 3.67 14.27 -10.83
CA LEU A 81 4.78 14.96 -11.51
C LEU A 81 6.15 14.61 -10.92
N LEU A 82 6.25 14.50 -9.60
CA LEU A 82 7.49 14.16 -8.91
C LEU A 82 7.85 12.68 -9.08
N GLN A 83 6.84 11.80 -9.09
CA GLN A 83 6.98 10.36 -9.29
C GLN A 83 7.42 10.02 -10.72
N ALA A 84 6.91 10.74 -11.72
CA ALA A 84 7.33 10.59 -13.11
C ALA A 84 8.82 10.95 -13.32
N LYS A 85 9.36 11.88 -12.52
CA LYS A 85 10.75 12.34 -12.66
C LYS A 85 11.76 11.46 -11.93
N THR A 86 11.31 10.65 -10.97
CA THR A 86 12.21 9.93 -10.04
C THR A 86 12.08 8.41 -10.20
N HIS A 87 12.98 7.81 -10.98
CA HIS A 87 13.08 6.35 -11.18
C HIS A 87 13.50 5.54 -9.93
N ARG A 88 13.45 6.11 -8.71
CA ARG A 88 13.80 5.46 -7.44
C ARG A 88 12.60 5.44 -6.49
N SER A 89 12.06 4.25 -6.21
CA SER A 89 10.85 4.01 -5.40
C SER A 89 10.90 4.64 -4.01
N LEU A 90 12.03 4.54 -3.30
CA LEU A 90 12.23 5.10 -1.96
C LEU A 90 12.08 6.63 -1.93
N MET A 91 12.58 7.31 -2.96
CA MET A 91 12.59 8.78 -3.01
C MET A 91 11.23 9.34 -3.43
N SER A 92 10.44 8.57 -4.18
CA SER A 92 9.08 8.94 -4.54
C SER A 92 8.11 8.83 -3.36
N ILE A 93 8.27 7.84 -2.48
CA ILE A 93 7.43 7.70 -1.27
C ILE A 93 7.75 8.85 -0.30
N ALA A 94 9.03 9.04 0.03
CA ALA A 94 9.45 10.10 0.94
C ALA A 94 9.13 11.50 0.41
N GLY A 95 9.35 11.74 -0.89
CA GLY A 95 9.00 13.00 -1.54
C GLY A 95 7.50 13.28 -1.54
N GLY A 96 6.67 12.26 -1.79
CA GLY A 96 5.23 12.40 -1.75
C GLY A 96 4.70 12.73 -0.35
N THR A 97 5.15 12.01 0.68
CA THR A 97 4.76 12.26 2.07
C THR A 97 5.20 13.64 2.56
N LEU A 98 6.45 14.06 2.28
CA LEU A 98 6.95 15.37 2.68
C LEU A 98 6.22 16.51 1.97
N SER A 99 5.94 16.36 0.67
CA SER A 99 5.18 17.36 -0.08
C SER A 99 3.75 17.53 0.44
N TYR A 100 3.08 16.41 0.76
CA TYR A 100 1.74 16.42 1.35
C TYR A 100 1.73 17.08 2.72
N MET A 101 2.66 16.70 3.61
CA MET A 101 2.78 17.28 4.94
C MET A 101 3.09 18.79 4.88
N PHE A 102 3.93 19.23 3.95
CA PHE A 102 4.24 20.64 3.76
C PHE A 102 3.03 21.43 3.25
N LEU A 103 2.27 20.89 2.30
CA LEU A 103 1.08 21.55 1.76
C LEU A 103 -0.02 21.70 2.83
N VAL A 104 -0.25 20.64 3.62
CA VAL A 104 -1.25 20.62 4.69
C VAL A 104 -0.86 21.56 5.84
N GLN A 105 0.42 21.64 6.23
CA GLN A 105 0.82 22.46 7.37
C GLN A 105 1.06 23.94 7.03
N VAL A 106 1.45 24.28 5.80
CA VAL A 106 1.90 25.65 5.45
C VAL A 106 0.86 26.43 4.64
N VAL A 107 0.06 25.76 3.81
CA VAL A 107 -0.85 26.43 2.88
C VAL A 107 -2.31 26.44 3.37
N PHE A 108 -2.73 25.44 4.15
CA PHE A 108 -4.10 25.31 4.67
C PHE A 108 -4.13 24.81 6.13
N PRO A 109 -3.87 25.67 7.14
CA PRO A 109 -4.08 25.32 8.55
C PRO A 109 -5.57 25.18 8.91
#